data_AF-A0A819UGH7-F1
#
_entry.id   AF-A0A819UGH7-F1
#
_cell.length_a   1.000
_cell.length_b   1.000
_cell.length_c   1.000
_cell.angle_alpha   90.00
_cell.angle_beta   90.00
_cell.angle_gamma   90.00
#
_symmetry.space_group_name_H-M   'P 1'
#
loop_
_entity.id
_entity.type
_entity.pdbx_description
1 polymer ?
#
loop_
_entity_poly.entity_id
_entity_poly.type
_entity_poly.pdbx_seq_one_letter_code
_entity_poly.pdbx_strand_id
1 'polypeptide(L)' 'MEKEIIPVPSSADLAELFVQAHLVKHKAYVPYSNFRVGAALLTSTGKIYSGCNIENAAYGLATCAER' A
#
# COMPACT_ATOMS: atom_id res chain seq x y z
N MET A 1 -18.19 -20.44 -13.91
CA MET A 1 -17.05 -19.73 -13.31
C MET A 1 -17.62 -18.94 -12.15
N GLU A 2 -17.62 -19.52 -10.96
CA GLU A 2 -18.14 -18.87 -9.75
C GLU A 2 -17.26 -17.66 -9.47
N LYS A 3 -17.85 -16.45 -9.53
CA LYS A 3 -17.16 -15.24 -9.10
C LYS A 3 -17.03 -15.36 -7.59
N GLU A 4 -15.83 -15.62 -7.11
CA GLU A 4 -15.51 -15.50 -5.69
C GLU A 4 -15.91 -14.09 -5.26
N ILE A 5 -16.96 -13.99 -4.44
CA ILE A 5 -17.45 -12.71 -3.94
C ILE A 5 -16.40 -12.24 -2.95
N ILE A 6 -15.53 -11.32 -3.39
CA ILE A 6 -14.59 -10.66 -2.49
C ILE A 6 -15.44 -9.86 -1.50
N PRO A 7 -15.42 -10.20 -0.20
CA PRO A 7 -16.25 -9.50 0.76
C PRO A 7 -15.86 -8.02 0.78
N VAL A 8 -16.88 -7.16 0.76
CA VAL A 8 -16.66 -5.71 0.89
C VAL A 8 -16.04 -5.45 2.27
N PRO A 9 -14.91 -4.73 2.35
CA PRO A 9 -14.28 -4.42 3.64
C PRO A 9 -15.24 -3.64 4.54
N SER A 10 -15.29 -4.03 5.81
CA SER A 10 -16.04 -3.32 6.84
C SER A 10 -15.41 -1.95 7.14
N SER A 11 -16.10 -1.11 7.90
CA SER A 11 -15.54 0.16 8.39
C SER A 11 -14.29 -0.04 9.26
N ALA A 12 -14.22 -1.13 10.02
CA ALA A 12 -13.06 -1.49 10.82
C ALA A 12 -11.87 -1.89 9.93
N ASP A 13 -12.13 -2.67 8.87
CA ASP A 13 -11.09 -3.04 7.90
C ASP A 13 -10.52 -1.81 7.19
N LEU A 14 -11.38 -0.88 6.78
CA LEU A 14 -10.94 0.38 6.17
C LEU A 14 -10.08 1.20 7.12
N ALA A 15 -10.47 1.31 8.40
CA ALA A 15 -9.67 2.00 9.41
C ALA A 15 -8.29 1.37 9.58
N GLU A 16 -8.22 0.04 9.65
CA GLU A 16 -6.95 -0.69 9.74
C GLU A 16 -6.09 -0.48 8.50
N LEU A 17 -6.67 -0.53 7.29
CA LEU A 17 -5.96 -0.25 6.05
C LEU A 17 -5.36 1.17 6.03
N PHE A 18 -6.11 2.17 6.49
CA PHE A 18 -5.59 3.54 6.63
C PHE A 18 -4.41 3.61 7.61
N VAL A 19 -4.51 2.95 8.75
CA VAL A 19 -3.42 2.89 9.75
C VAL A 19 -2.18 2.23 9.15
N GLN A 20 -2.32 1.07 8.51
CA GLN A 20 -1.20 0.35 7.90
C GLN A 20 -0.53 1.15 6.78
N ALA A 21 -1.31 1.76 5.88
CA ALA A 21 -0.79 2.64 4.83
C ALA A 21 -0.07 3.87 5.42
N HIS A 22 -0.60 4.45 6.50
CA HIS A 22 0.02 5.58 7.17
C HIS A 22 1.35 5.19 7.84
N LEU A 23 1.42 4.03 8.49
CA LEU A 23 2.64 3.57 9.16
C LEU A 23 3.73 3.21 8.15
N VAL A 24 3.40 2.47 7.08
CA VAL A 24 4.42 2.00 6.12
C VAL A 24 5.07 3.13 5.34
N LYS A 25 4.37 4.25 5.08
CA LYS A 25 4.94 5.40 4.34
C LYS A 25 6.17 5.99 5.05
N HIS A 26 6.33 5.79 6.37
CA HIS A 26 7.51 6.24 7.11
C HIS A 26 8.79 5.48 6.73
N LYS A 27 8.65 4.33 6.06
CA LYS A 27 9.76 3.53 5.52
C LYS A 27 10.11 3.87 4.07
N ALA A 28 9.37 4.79 3.44
CA ALA A 28 9.59 5.19 2.05
C ALA A 28 11.02 5.73 1.86
N TYR A 29 11.70 5.24 0.82
CA TYR A 29 13.00 5.75 0.40
C TYR A 29 12.77 6.78 -0.71
N VAL A 30 12.75 8.06 -0.33
CA VAL A 30 12.34 9.17 -1.22
C VAL A 30 13.30 10.36 -1.21
N PRO A 31 14.62 10.15 -1.40
CA PRO A 31 15.58 11.24 -1.28
C PRO A 31 15.48 12.28 -2.42
N TYR A 32 14.77 11.98 -3.51
CA TYR A 32 14.71 12.85 -4.67
C TYR A 32 13.45 13.74 -4.63
N SER A 33 12.26 13.15 -4.44
CA SER A 33 11.01 13.94 -4.37
C SER A 33 10.69 14.46 -2.97
N ASN A 34 11.21 13.83 -1.92
CA ASN A 34 10.77 14.01 -0.54
C ASN A 34 9.27 13.72 -0.31
N PHE A 35 8.61 13.01 -1.23
CA PHE A 35 7.18 12.74 -1.18
C PHE A 35 6.90 11.28 -0.80
N ARG A 36 6.46 11.07 0.45
CA ARG A 36 6.22 9.74 1.02
C ARG A 36 4.81 9.25 0.71
N VAL A 37 4.71 8.09 0.08
CA VAL A 37 3.46 7.39 -0.23
C VAL A 37 3.47 6.02 0.44
N GLY A 38 2.34 5.64 1.04
CA GLY A 38 2.11 4.31 1.59
C GLY A 38 0.78 3.77 1.07
N ALA A 39 0.72 2.46 0.86
CA ALA A 39 -0.45 1.73 0.42
C ALA A 39 -0.66 0.50 1.32
N ALA A 40 -1.91 0.08 1.46
CA ALA A 40 -2.28 -1.15 2.13
C ALA A 40 -3.37 -1.86 1.31
N LEU A 41 -3.30 -3.19 1.26
CA LEU A 41 -4.18 -4.05 0.50
C LEU A 41 -4.73 -5.16 1.41
N LEU A 42 -6.05 -5.29 1.49
CA LEU A 42 -6.72 -6.42 2.13
C LEU A 42 -7.03 -7.50 1.09
N THR A 43 -6.58 -8.73 1.32
CA THR A 43 -6.88 -9.88 0.45
C THR A 43 -8.24 -10.52 0.78
N SER A 44 -8.75 -11.35 -0.13
CA SER A 44 -9.96 -12.17 0.12
C SER A 44 -9.82 -13.11 1.33
N THR A 45 -8.58 -13.46 1.72
CA THR A 45 -8.27 -14.28 2.90
C THR A 45 -8.16 -13.46 4.20
N GLY A 46 -8.47 -12.16 4.17
CA GLY A 46 -8.39 -11.26 5.33
C GLY A 46 -6.96 -10.83 5.71
N LYS A 47 -5.96 -11.12 4.87
CA LYS A 47 -4.57 -10.72 5.15
C LYS A 47 -4.32 -9.32 4.61
N ILE A 48 -3.63 -8.48 5.39
CA ILE A 48 -3.19 -7.16 4.96
C ILE A 48 -1.73 -7.20 4.50
N TYR A 49 -1.47 -6.62 3.35
CA TYR A 49 -0.13 -6.29 2.86
C TYR A 49 0.01 -4.78 2.80
N SER A 50 1.21 -4.26 3.04
CA SER A 50 1.49 -2.83 2.94
C SER A 50 2.80 -2.57 2.21
N GLY A 51 2.84 -1.44 1.50
CA GLY A 51 3.95 -1.04 0.64
C GLY A 51 4.17 0.47 0.70
N CYS A 52 5.37 0.92 0.35
CA CYS A 52 5.72 2.33 0.28
C CYS A 52 6.58 2.59 -0.95
N ASN A 53 6.59 3.83 -1.45
CA ASN A 53 7.37 4.14 -2.63
C ASN A 53 8.88 4.11 -2.36
N ILE A 54 9.61 3.57 -3.33
CA ILE A 54 11.08 3.45 -3.32
C ILE A 54 11.60 4.11 -4.58
N GLU A 55 12.34 5.19 -4.41
CA GLU A 55 12.93 5.93 -5.51
C GLU A 55 14.32 5.41 -5.87
N ASN A 56 14.77 5.82 -7.05
CA ASN A 56 16.08 5.50 -7.58
C ASN A 56 16.65 6.72 -8.31
N ALA A 57 17.97 6.84 -8.36
CA ALA A 57 18.65 7.92 -9.08
C ALA A 57 18.24 7.94 -10.56
N ALA A 58 18.03 6.76 -11.16
CA ALA A 58 17.37 6.65 -12.45
C ALA A 58 15.85 6.68 -12.25
N TYR A 59 15.23 7.84 -12.46
CA TYR A 59 13.83 8.10 -12.08
C TYR A 59 12.84 7.08 -12.68
N GLY A 60 13.10 6.55 -13.89
CA GLY A 60 12.27 5.53 -14.52
C GLY A 60 12.22 4.18 -13.77
N LEU A 61 13.13 3.94 -12.82
CA LEU A 61 13.18 2.75 -11.99
C LEU A 61 12.49 2.93 -10.63
N ALA A 62 11.95 4.13 -10.34
CA ALA A 62 11.20 4.36 -9.11
C ALA A 62 9.96 3.44 -9.08
N THR A 63 9.71 2.86 -7.91
CA THR A 63 8.57 1.98 -7.65
C THR A 63 7.59 2.67 -6.74
N CYS A 64 6.32 2.70 -7.15
CA CYS A 64 5.25 3.30 -6.37
C CYS A 64 4.84 2.41 -5.20
N ALA A 65 4.05 2.92 -4.26
CA ALA A 65 3.64 2.15 -3.08
C ALA A 65 2.69 0.98 -3.42
N GLU A 66 1.95 1.07 -4.52
CA GLU A 66 0.97 0.08 -4.97
C GLU A 66 1.57 -1.10 -5.77
N ARG A 67 2.85 -1.03 -6.14
CA ARG A 67 3.57 -2.08 -6.87
C ARG A 67 4.31 -3.00 -5.90
#